data_AF-A0A7U7GC59-F1
#
_entry.id   AF-A0A7U7GC59-F1
#
_cell.length_a   1.000
_cell.length_b   1.000
_cell.length_c   1.000
_cell.angle_alpha   90.00
_cell.angle_beta   90.00
_cell.angle_gamma   90.00
#
_symmetry.space_group_name_H-M   'P 1'
#
loop_
_entity.id
_entity.type
_entity.pdbx_description
1 polymer ?
#
loop_
_entity_poly.entity_id
_entity_poly.type
_entity_poly.pdbx_seq_one_letter_code
_entity_poly.pdbx_strand_id
1 'polypeptide(L)'
;MVNTTESEVIFQFHQAVNTAGLDYSGDIVPDGALHRIKANGDRSPNAWYVLHADEVAAGVFGCWKRGITETWCAKDTAELTQEERADRDRKWAEAKTQRQIEECRQQEQAQAQGEAILAAAQPALDDHPYHMWKGIRACPGVMVGNWPQRQQDNTLLIPLRSADRLHPTPRPVATARCCEKWGE
;
A
#
# COMPACT_ATOMS: atom_id res chain seq x y z
N MET A 1 2.58 -2.69 37.52
CA MET A 1 3.10 -4.06 37.50
C MET A 1 3.17 -4.42 36.02
N VAL A 2 4.37 -4.48 35.44
CA VAL A 2 4.54 -4.73 34.00
C VAL A 2 4.19 -6.19 33.69
N ASN A 3 3.40 -6.38 32.63
CA ASN A 3 2.99 -7.66 32.08
C ASN A 3 4.22 -8.48 31.66
N THR A 4 4.67 -9.40 32.52
CA THR A 4 5.82 -10.29 32.24
C THR A 4 5.64 -11.11 30.95
N THR A 5 4.41 -11.34 30.50
CA THR A 5 4.07 -12.06 29.26
C THR A 5 4.32 -11.24 27.99
N GLU A 6 4.11 -9.93 28.02
CA GLU A 6 4.22 -9.07 26.84
C GLU A 6 5.68 -8.85 26.44
N SER A 7 6.56 -8.65 27.42
CA SER A 7 7.99 -8.51 27.18
C SER A 7 8.63 -9.80 26.62
N GLU A 8 8.16 -10.96 27.08
CA GLU A 8 8.60 -12.27 26.56
C GLU A 8 8.16 -12.46 25.10
N VAL A 9 6.90 -12.13 24.79
CA VAL A 9 6.37 -12.16 23.41
C VAL A 9 7.17 -11.25 22.49
N ILE A 10 7.45 -10.02 22.92
CA ILE A 10 8.25 -9.06 22.15
C ILE A 10 9.65 -9.63 21.88
N PHE A 11 10.28 -10.22 22.90
CA PHE A 11 11.60 -10.82 22.78
C PHE A 11 11.64 -11.99 21.79
N GLN A 12 10.68 -12.92 21.89
CA GLN A 12 10.59 -14.05 20.96
C GLN A 12 10.27 -13.61 19.53
N PHE A 13 9.41 -12.61 19.36
CA PHE A 13 9.12 -12.03 18.05
C PHE A 13 10.38 -11.38 17.46
N HIS A 14 11.13 -10.64 18.27
CA HIS A 14 12.39 -10.01 17.87
C HIS A 14 13.43 -11.06 17.43
N GLN A 15 13.49 -12.21 18.11
CA GLN A 15 14.34 -13.33 17.68
C GLN A 15 13.90 -13.93 16.34
N ALA A 16 12.60 -14.10 16.12
CA ALA A 16 12.08 -14.63 14.86
C ALA A 16 12.39 -13.69 13.68
N VAL A 17 12.19 -12.39 13.87
CA VAL A 17 12.52 -11.35 12.87
C VAL A 17 14.01 -11.38 12.51
N ASN A 18 14.90 -11.47 13.51
CA ASN A 18 16.34 -11.58 13.28
C ASN A 18 16.74 -12.89 12.59
N THR A 19 16.11 -14.01 12.97
CA THR A 19 16.36 -15.34 12.37
C THR A 19 15.97 -15.37 10.90
N ALA A 20 14.89 -14.68 10.52
CA ALA A 20 14.48 -14.52 9.13
C ALA A 20 15.42 -13.59 8.32
N GLY A 21 16.48 -13.03 8.93
CA GLY A 21 17.46 -12.18 8.26
C GLY A 21 17.06 -10.70 8.19
N LEU A 22 16.15 -10.27 9.06
CA LEU A 22 15.82 -8.87 9.28
C LEU A 22 16.47 -8.42 10.59
N ASP A 23 17.72 -7.95 10.53
CA ASP A 23 18.39 -7.38 11.71
C ASP A 23 17.72 -6.04 12.07
N TYR A 24 16.80 -6.07 13.02
CA TYR A 24 16.13 -4.89 13.56
C TYR A 24 16.41 -4.85 15.05
N SER A 25 16.92 -3.73 15.55
CA SER A 25 17.28 -3.55 16.97
C SER A 25 16.47 -2.43 17.65
N GLY A 26 15.35 -2.03 17.03
CA GLY A 26 14.49 -0.97 17.58
C GLY A 26 13.37 -1.54 18.44
N ASP A 27 12.63 -0.65 19.09
CA ASP A 27 11.48 -1.05 19.90
C ASP A 27 10.38 -1.63 19.00
N ILE A 28 9.78 -2.74 19.46
CA ILE A 28 8.64 -3.40 18.83
C ILE A 28 7.42 -3.12 19.67
N VAL A 29 6.42 -2.47 19.07
CA VAL A 29 5.15 -2.13 19.70
C VAL A 29 4.09 -3.18 19.32
N PRO A 30 3.47 -3.88 20.29
CA PRO A 30 2.45 -4.87 20.03
C PRO A 30 1.04 -4.28 20.01
N ASP A 31 0.78 -3.32 19.12
CA ASP A 31 -0.51 -2.61 19.01
C ASP A 31 -1.45 -3.18 17.92
N GLY A 32 -1.03 -4.23 17.20
CA GLY A 32 -1.75 -4.78 16.07
C GLY A 32 -1.79 -3.87 14.84
N ALA A 33 -1.02 -2.78 14.82
CA ALA A 33 -0.91 -1.88 13.68
C ALA A 33 0.26 -2.27 12.77
N LEU A 34 0.22 -1.79 11.52
CA LEU A 34 1.33 -1.95 10.59
C LEU A 34 2.42 -0.92 10.89
N HIS A 35 3.54 -1.41 11.39
CA HIS A 35 4.74 -0.61 11.62
C HIS A 35 5.74 -0.82 10.51
N ARG A 36 6.31 0.28 9.99
CA ARG A 36 7.40 0.22 9.01
C ARG A 36 8.73 0.44 9.70
N ILE A 37 9.64 -0.52 9.50
CA ILE A 37 10.95 -0.56 10.15
C ILE A 37 12.08 -0.54 9.13
N LYS A 38 13.23 -0.03 9.58
CA LYS A 38 14.50 -0.10 8.85
C LYS A 38 15.26 -1.32 9.35
N ALA A 39 15.24 -2.40 8.56
CA ALA A 39 16.04 -3.58 8.86
C ALA A 39 17.43 -3.49 8.21
N ASN A 40 18.45 -4.07 8.85
CA ASN A 40 19.82 -4.20 8.34
C ASN A 40 20.50 -2.87 7.96
N GLY A 41 20.18 -1.76 8.65
CA GLY A 41 20.73 -0.45 8.35
C GLY A 41 20.26 0.16 7.01
N ASP A 42 19.16 -0.34 6.43
CA ASP A 42 18.60 0.23 5.20
C ASP A 42 18.24 1.72 5.38
N ARG A 43 18.53 2.53 4.35
CA ARG A 43 18.18 3.97 4.33
C ARG A 43 16.67 4.21 4.37
N SER A 44 15.89 3.30 3.79
CA SER A 44 14.44 3.37 3.67
C SER A 44 13.76 2.26 4.49
N PRO A 45 12.58 2.52 5.09
CA PRO A 45 11.87 1.52 5.88
C PRO A 45 11.16 0.51 4.96
N ASN A 46 11.93 -0.47 4.48
CA ASN A 46 11.48 -1.51 3.55
C ASN A 46 10.89 -2.73 4.26
N ALA A 47 11.16 -2.87 5.55
CA ALA A 47 10.63 -3.92 6.38
C ALA A 47 9.39 -3.43 7.13
N TRP A 48 8.51 -4.35 7.48
CA TRP A 48 7.26 -4.07 8.16
C TRP A 48 6.92 -5.21 9.11
N TYR A 49 6.18 -4.89 10.16
CA TYR A 49 5.63 -5.88 11.07
C TYR A 49 4.26 -5.48 11.59
N VAL A 50 3.50 -6.47 12.04
CA VAL A 50 2.26 -6.36 12.80
C VAL A 50 2.37 -7.37 13.94
N LEU A 51 2.16 -6.94 15.18
CA LEU A 51 2.18 -7.82 16.35
C LEU A 51 0.95 -7.55 17.21
N HIS A 52 0.17 -8.60 17.46
CA HIS A 52 -0.98 -8.58 18.37
C HIS A 52 -0.55 -9.20 19.70
N ALA A 53 -0.71 -8.48 20.82
CA ALA A 53 -0.48 -8.99 22.19
C ALA A 53 -1.76 -9.45 22.90
N ASP A 54 -2.80 -9.85 22.16
CA ASP A 54 -4.04 -10.38 22.71
C ASP A 54 -3.83 -11.79 23.34
N GLU A 55 -4.91 -12.53 23.63
CA GLU A 55 -4.88 -13.85 24.30
C GLU A 55 -3.92 -14.89 23.67
N VAL A 56 -3.68 -14.79 22.37
CA VAL A 56 -2.64 -15.55 21.67
C VAL A 56 -1.82 -14.56 20.88
N ALA A 57 -0.59 -14.32 21.34
CA ALA A 57 0.30 -13.41 20.65
C ALA A 57 0.65 -13.95 19.25
N ALA A 58 0.26 -13.19 18.23
CA ALA A 58 0.45 -13.53 16.84
C ALA A 58 0.92 -12.30 16.08
N GLY A 59 1.83 -12.50 15.14
CA GLY A 59 2.38 -11.42 14.35
C GLY A 59 2.67 -11.86 12.93
N VAL A 60 2.88 -10.88 12.07
CA VAL A 60 3.37 -11.08 10.70
C VAL A 60 4.45 -10.05 10.48
N PHE A 61 5.56 -10.46 9.87
CA PHE A 61 6.62 -9.55 9.49
C PHE A 61 7.08 -9.82 8.07
N GLY A 62 7.70 -8.82 7.46
CA GLY A 62 8.23 -8.97 6.12
C GLY A 62 9.13 -7.84 5.68
N CYS A 63 9.76 -8.03 4.53
CA CYS A 63 10.59 -7.02 3.88
C CYS A 63 10.46 -7.12 2.36
N TRP A 64 9.96 -6.06 1.74
CA TRP A 64 9.71 -6.03 0.30
C TRP A 64 11.01 -6.16 -0.50
N LYS A 65 12.10 -5.54 -0.02
CA LYS A 65 13.42 -5.58 -0.68
C LYS A 65 13.99 -7.01 -0.76
N ARG A 66 13.65 -7.85 0.22
CA ARG A 66 14.18 -9.22 0.35
C ARG A 66 13.14 -10.29 -0.01
N GLY A 67 11.90 -9.89 -0.30
CA GLY A 67 10.80 -10.81 -0.59
C GLY A 67 10.35 -11.67 0.59
N ILE A 68 10.69 -11.27 1.82
CA ILE A 68 10.37 -12.05 3.03
C ILE A 68 8.97 -11.69 3.49
N THR A 69 8.12 -12.67 3.71
CA THR A 69 6.82 -12.53 4.38
C THR A 69 6.62 -13.78 5.22
N GLU A 70 6.65 -13.64 6.54
CA GLU A 70 6.50 -14.75 7.47
C GLU A 70 5.48 -14.43 8.57
N THR A 71 4.77 -15.46 8.98
CA THR A 71 3.78 -15.40 10.06
C THR A 71 4.42 -15.99 11.32
N TRP A 72 4.31 -15.29 12.43
CA TRP A 72 4.83 -15.70 13.73
C TRP A 72 3.70 -15.90 14.74
N CYS A 73 3.86 -16.90 15.61
CA CYS A 73 2.94 -17.20 16.69
C CYS A 73 3.75 -17.58 17.94
N ALA A 74 3.43 -16.99 19.09
CA ALA A 74 4.10 -17.31 20.36
C ALA A 74 3.76 -18.71 20.88
N LYS A 75 2.58 -19.24 20.53
CA LYS A 75 2.19 -20.61 20.85
C LYS A 75 2.66 -21.57 19.76
N ASP A 76 3.29 -22.66 20.17
CA ASP A 76 3.70 -23.74 19.29
C ASP A 76 2.46 -24.34 18.60
N THR A 77 2.50 -24.47 17.27
CA THR A 77 1.33 -24.93 16.49
C THR A 77 0.96 -26.38 16.82
N ALA A 78 1.86 -27.10 17.49
CA ALA A 78 1.72 -28.48 17.93
C ALA A 78 0.75 -28.68 19.12
N GLU A 79 0.46 -27.65 19.92
CA GLU A 79 -0.46 -27.75 21.09
C GLU A 79 -1.83 -27.09 20.86
N LEU A 80 -2.12 -26.59 19.66
CA LEU A 80 -3.44 -26.03 19.35
C LEU A 80 -4.47 -27.15 19.24
N THR A 81 -5.45 -27.14 20.15
CA THR A 81 -6.61 -28.03 20.10
C THR A 81 -7.43 -27.78 18.82
N GLN A 82 -8.16 -28.79 18.35
CA GLN A 82 -8.98 -28.70 17.12
C GLN A 82 -9.96 -27.52 17.16
N GLU A 83 -10.47 -27.19 18.36
CA GLU A 83 -11.41 -26.10 18.61
C GLU A 83 -10.74 -24.73 18.47
N GLU A 84 -9.53 -24.54 19.03
CA GLU A 84 -8.76 -23.30 18.86
C GLU A 84 -8.37 -23.06 17.39
N ARG A 85 -8.12 -24.13 16.62
CA ARG A 85 -7.88 -24.03 15.17
C ARG A 85 -9.14 -23.58 14.42
N ALA A 86 -10.29 -24.15 14.75
CA ALA A 86 -11.57 -23.78 14.13
C ALA A 86 -11.95 -22.32 14.43
N ASP A 87 -11.72 -21.86 15.66
CA ASP A 87 -11.96 -20.47 16.06
C ASP A 87 -11.01 -19.48 15.36
N ARG A 88 -9.73 -19.85 15.23
CA ARG A 88 -8.75 -19.06 14.46
C ARG A 88 -9.15 -18.97 12.98
N ASP A 89 -9.52 -20.10 12.38
CA ASP A 89 -9.88 -20.15 10.96
C ASP A 89 -11.17 -19.34 10.69
N ARG A 90 -12.14 -19.38 11.62
CA ARG A 90 -13.33 -18.52 11.59
C ARG A 90 -12.96 -17.04 11.66
N LYS A 91 -12.14 -16.63 12.64
CA LYS A 91 -11.67 -15.23 12.77
C LYS A 91 -10.90 -14.77 11.52
N TRP A 92 -10.09 -15.64 10.92
CA TRP A 92 -9.40 -15.35 9.67
C TRP A 92 -10.34 -15.21 8.48
N ALA A 93 -11.36 -16.07 8.36
CA ALA A 93 -12.36 -15.97 7.30
C ALA A 93 -13.17 -14.66 7.42
N GLU A 94 -13.57 -14.29 8.63
CA GLU A 94 -14.26 -13.02 8.91
C GLU A 94 -13.36 -11.82 8.55
N ALA A 95 -12.11 -11.81 9.02
CA ALA A 95 -11.17 -10.74 8.71
C ALA A 95 -10.87 -10.62 7.21
N LYS A 96 -10.76 -11.75 6.50
CA LYS A 96 -10.59 -11.78 5.04
C LYS A 96 -11.80 -11.19 4.33
N THR A 97 -13.00 -11.51 4.79
CA THR A 97 -14.25 -10.99 4.22
C THR A 97 -14.36 -9.48 4.42
N GLN A 98 -14.03 -8.98 5.62
CA GLN A 98 -14.01 -7.53 5.90
C GLN A 98 -12.98 -6.78 5.02
N ARG A 99 -11.78 -7.35 4.84
CA ARG A 99 -10.77 -6.79 3.93
C ARG A 99 -11.28 -6.71 2.49
N GLN A 100 -11.93 -7.77 1.99
CA GLN A 100 -12.48 -7.79 0.64
C GLN A 100 -13.58 -6.74 0.43
N ILE A 101 -14.46 -6.54 1.43
CA ILE A 101 -15.51 -5.51 1.39
C ILE A 101 -14.88 -4.12 1.32
N GLU A 102 -13.89 -3.84 2.16
CA GLU A 102 -13.22 -2.54 2.18
C GLU A 102 -12.39 -2.29 0.91
N GLU A 103 -11.70 -3.32 0.38
CA GLU A 103 -11.03 -3.25 -0.92
C GLU A 103 -12.00 -2.96 -2.06
N CYS A 104 -13.16 -3.63 -2.09
CA CYS A 104 -14.22 -3.37 -3.07
C CYS A 104 -14.71 -1.93 -2.98
N ARG A 105 -14.97 -1.43 -1.77
CA ARG A 105 -15.40 -0.05 -1.53
C ARG A 105 -14.36 0.96 -1.99
N GLN A 106 -13.07 0.73 -1.69
CA GLN A 106 -11.99 1.62 -2.12
C GLN A 106 -11.84 1.62 -3.64
N GLN A 107 -11.98 0.47 -4.29
CA GLN A 107 -11.96 0.36 -5.75
C GLN A 107 -13.13 1.10 -6.39
N GLU A 108 -14.35 0.96 -5.86
CA GLU A 108 -15.54 1.68 -6.32
C GLU A 108 -15.36 3.20 -6.16
N GLN A 109 -14.85 3.66 -5.02
CA GLN A 109 -14.57 5.07 -4.80
C GLN A 109 -13.51 5.61 -5.76
N ALA A 110 -12.42 4.86 -5.95
CA ALA A 110 -11.37 5.25 -6.89
C ALA A 110 -11.92 5.32 -8.32
N GLN A 111 -12.73 4.35 -8.74
CA GLN A 111 -13.38 4.35 -10.06
C GLN A 111 -14.30 5.57 -10.23
N ALA A 112 -15.17 5.84 -9.26
CA ALA A 112 -16.07 7.00 -9.30
C ALA A 112 -15.30 8.33 -9.40
N GLN A 113 -14.17 8.45 -8.68
CA GLN A 113 -13.29 9.62 -8.79
C GLN A 113 -12.63 9.72 -10.17
N GLY A 114 -12.11 8.61 -10.70
CA GLY A 114 -11.52 8.57 -12.04
C GLY A 114 -12.51 8.97 -13.14
N GLU A 115 -13.74 8.47 -13.06
CA GLU A 115 -14.83 8.81 -13.97
C GLU A 115 -15.23 10.29 -13.84
N ALA A 116 -15.32 10.83 -12.63
CA ALA A 116 -15.64 12.25 -12.41
C ALA A 116 -14.57 13.19 -12.98
N ILE A 117 -13.28 12.86 -12.77
CA ILE A 117 -12.15 13.62 -13.35
C ILE A 117 -12.23 13.58 -14.88
N LEU A 118 -12.53 12.40 -15.44
CA LEU A 118 -12.60 12.21 -16.88
C LEU A 118 -13.78 12.94 -17.51
N ALA A 119 -14.95 12.93 -16.85
CA ALA A 119 -16.15 13.62 -17.32
C ALA A 119 -15.99 15.14 -17.33
N ALA A 120 -15.21 15.70 -16.39
CA ALA A 120 -14.90 17.13 -16.33
C ALA A 120 -13.78 17.55 -17.29
N ALA A 121 -13.03 16.60 -17.86
CA ALA A 121 -11.91 16.88 -18.74
C ALA A 121 -12.38 17.18 -20.18
N GLN A 122 -11.57 17.94 -20.91
CA GLN A 122 -11.82 18.32 -22.30
C GLN A 122 -10.82 17.62 -23.23
N PRO A 123 -11.14 17.40 -24.52
CA PRO A 123 -10.17 16.89 -25.48
C PRO A 123 -8.93 17.79 -25.54
N ALA A 124 -7.73 17.18 -25.55
CA ALA A 124 -6.49 17.93 -25.70
C ALA A 124 -6.41 18.57 -27.09
N LEU A 125 -6.01 19.84 -27.13
CA LEU A 125 -5.72 20.57 -28.36
C LEU A 125 -4.21 20.52 -28.67
N ASP A 126 -3.85 20.70 -29.95
CA ASP A 126 -2.45 20.72 -30.42
C ASP A 126 -1.61 21.83 -29.78
N ASP A 127 -2.26 22.89 -29.28
CA ASP A 127 -1.64 24.08 -28.67
C ASP A 127 -1.27 23.89 -27.19
N HIS A 128 -1.50 22.70 -26.61
CA HIS A 128 -1.13 22.45 -25.23
C HIS A 128 0.40 22.57 -25.03
N PRO A 129 0.89 23.20 -23.94
CA PRO A 129 2.32 23.47 -23.74
C PRO A 129 3.24 22.25 -23.87
N TYR A 130 2.77 21.08 -23.42
CA TYR A 130 3.50 19.83 -23.56
C TYR A 130 3.59 19.35 -25.01
N HIS A 131 2.53 19.50 -25.80
CA HIS A 131 2.50 19.13 -27.23
C HIS A 131 3.45 20.02 -28.03
N MET A 132 3.41 21.34 -27.78
CA MET A 132 4.35 22.28 -28.38
C MET A 132 5.81 21.98 -28.03
N TRP A 133 6.09 21.72 -26.75
CA TRP A 133 7.45 21.42 -26.30
C TRP A 133 8.00 20.11 -26.86
N LYS A 134 7.16 19.06 -26.92
CA LYS A 134 7.55 17.77 -27.50
C LYS A 134 7.49 17.73 -29.02
N GLY A 135 6.85 18.70 -29.66
CA GLY A 135 6.61 18.70 -31.10
C GLY A 135 5.67 17.58 -31.55
N ILE A 136 4.73 17.17 -30.71
CA ILE A 136 3.81 16.04 -30.97
C ILE A 136 2.38 16.58 -31.06
N ARG A 137 1.61 16.12 -32.04
CA ARG A 137 0.19 16.45 -32.20
C ARG A 137 -0.67 15.78 -31.13
N ALA A 138 -1.81 16.38 -30.80
CA ALA A 138 -2.82 15.79 -29.92
C ALA A 138 -3.36 14.51 -30.56
N CYS A 139 -3.25 13.40 -29.83
CA CYS A 139 -3.80 12.13 -30.26
C CYS A 139 -5.27 12.02 -29.81
N PRO A 140 -6.14 11.38 -30.61
CA PRO A 140 -7.50 11.06 -30.19
C PRO A 140 -7.50 10.28 -28.86
N GLY A 141 -8.31 10.74 -27.89
CA GLY A 141 -8.41 10.12 -26.57
C GLY A 141 -7.49 10.69 -25.49
N VAL A 142 -6.58 11.61 -25.84
CA VAL A 142 -5.86 12.43 -24.85
C VAL A 142 -6.76 13.56 -24.40
N MET A 143 -6.88 13.75 -23.09
CA MET A 143 -7.73 14.78 -22.49
C MET A 143 -6.89 15.75 -21.67
N VAL A 144 -7.43 16.92 -21.40
CA VAL A 144 -6.86 17.99 -20.57
C VAL A 144 -7.84 18.28 -19.44
N GLY A 145 -7.34 18.30 -18.22
CA GLY A 145 -8.16 18.61 -17.06
C GLY A 145 -7.36 18.83 -15.79
N ASN A 146 -8.07 18.98 -14.67
CA ASN A 146 -7.46 19.08 -13.35
C ASN A 146 -7.03 17.68 -12.86
N TRP A 147 -5.83 17.60 -12.28
CA TRP A 147 -5.30 16.43 -11.61
C TRP A 147 -5.25 16.66 -10.09
N PRO A 148 -6.26 16.20 -9.33
CA PRO A 148 -6.43 16.56 -7.92
C PRO A 148 -5.31 16.02 -7.02
N GLN A 149 -4.72 14.86 -7.33
CA GLN A 149 -3.64 14.27 -6.53
C GLN A 149 -2.37 15.13 -6.46
N ARG A 150 -2.13 16.02 -7.43
CA ARG A 150 -1.02 16.98 -7.39
C ARG A 150 -1.47 18.44 -7.37
N GLN A 151 -2.79 18.69 -7.30
CA GLN A 151 -3.38 20.01 -7.42
C GLN A 151 -2.87 20.75 -8.67
N GLN A 152 -2.88 20.06 -9.81
CA GLN A 152 -2.38 20.59 -11.07
C GLN A 152 -3.51 20.74 -12.09
N ASP A 153 -3.81 21.98 -12.45
CA ASP A 153 -4.67 22.31 -13.58
C ASP A 153 -3.91 22.17 -14.91
N ASN A 154 -4.67 22.07 -16.01
CA ASN A 154 -4.14 21.94 -17.37
C ASN A 154 -3.16 20.76 -17.54
N THR A 155 -3.55 19.59 -17.00
CA THR A 155 -2.77 18.35 -17.08
C THR A 155 -3.27 17.47 -18.21
N LEU A 156 -2.35 16.87 -18.99
CA LEU A 156 -2.68 15.82 -19.96
C LEU A 156 -3.07 14.53 -19.23
N LEU A 157 -4.31 14.10 -19.42
CA LEU A 157 -4.92 12.90 -18.86
C LEU A 157 -5.07 11.84 -19.96
N ILE A 158 -4.56 10.64 -19.70
CA ILE A 158 -4.80 9.48 -20.57
C ILE A 158 -5.70 8.47 -19.85
N PRO A 159 -6.93 8.23 -20.36
CA PRO A 159 -7.82 7.24 -19.79
C PRO A 159 -7.29 5.85 -20.13
N LEU A 160 -6.85 5.11 -19.11
CA LEU A 160 -6.48 3.71 -19.30
C LEU A 160 -7.76 2.89 -19.34
N ARG A 161 -8.09 2.32 -20.50
CA ARG A 161 -9.22 1.41 -20.66
C ARG A 161 -8.67 -0.02 -20.68
N SER A 162 -9.12 -0.86 -19.76
CA SER A 162 -9.06 -2.32 -19.95
C SER A 162 -10.27 -2.72 -20.80
N ALA A 163 -10.23 -3.86 -21.49
CA ALA A 163 -11.15 -4.24 -22.56
C ALA A 163 -12.65 -4.07 -22.26
N ASP A 164 -13.06 -4.13 -20.98
CA ASP A 164 -14.45 -3.88 -20.54
C ASP A 164 -14.62 -2.75 -19.49
N ARG A 165 -13.55 -2.14 -18.97
CA ARG A 165 -13.64 -1.17 -17.85
C ARG A 165 -12.58 -0.06 -17.91
N LEU A 166 -12.98 1.17 -17.55
CA LEU A 166 -12.04 2.24 -17.24
C LEU A 166 -11.23 1.86 -16.00
N HIS A 167 -9.91 2.00 -16.08
CA HIS A 167 -9.03 1.84 -14.92
C HIS A 167 -9.36 2.94 -13.90
N PRO A 168 -9.38 2.63 -12.60
CA PRO A 168 -9.91 3.55 -11.58
C PRO A 168 -9.14 4.86 -11.46
N THR A 169 -7.89 4.90 -11.93
CA THR A 169 -7.12 6.14 -11.99
C THR A 169 -6.58 6.36 -13.41
N PRO A 170 -6.96 7.46 -14.08
CA PRO A 170 -6.25 7.90 -15.28
C PRO A 170 -4.81 8.25 -14.89
N ARG A 171 -3.83 8.01 -15.77
CA ARG A 171 -2.44 8.37 -15.45
C ARG A 171 -2.08 9.72 -16.06
N PRO A 172 -1.44 10.62 -15.30
CA PRO A 172 -0.86 11.83 -15.88
C PRO A 172 0.38 11.42 -16.67
N VAL A 173 0.52 11.88 -17.90
CA VAL A 173 1.67 11.53 -18.74
C VAL A 173 2.84 12.49 -18.57
N ALA A 174 2.57 13.74 -18.20
CA ALA A 174 3.49 14.70 -17.59
C ALA A 174 2.84 16.09 -17.67
N THR A 175 3.14 16.95 -16.71
CA THR A 175 2.84 18.38 -16.77
C THR A 175 4.11 19.14 -17.13
N ALA A 176 4.01 20.14 -18.02
CA ALA A 176 5.15 20.98 -18.40
C ALA A 176 5.79 21.72 -17.20
N ARG A 177 5.01 21.91 -16.12
CA ARG A 177 5.42 22.55 -14.87
C ARG A 177 6.56 21.87 -14.11
N CYS A 178 6.91 20.61 -14.43
CA CYS A 178 8.01 19.94 -13.73
C CYS A 178 9.41 20.48 -14.14
N CYS A 179 9.51 21.23 -15.25
CA CYS A 179 10.79 21.77 -15.72
C CYS A 179 11.14 23.19 -15.23
N GLU A 180 10.23 23.95 -14.60
CA GLU A 180 10.56 25.29 -14.06
C GLU A 180 11.58 25.25 -12.90
N LYS A 181 11.92 24.05 -12.38
CA LYS A 181 12.91 23.85 -11.31
C LYS A 181 14.30 23.36 -11.75
N TRP A 182 14.57 23.27 -13.06
CA TRP A 182 15.86 22.77 -13.57
C TRP A 182 16.55 23.74 -14.54
N GLY A 183 16.50 25.04 -14.22
CA GLY A 183 17.18 26.07 -14.99
C GLY A 183 17.52 27.29 -14.15
N GLU A 184 18.44 27.11 -13.20
CA GLU A 184 19.47 28.08 -12.76
C GLU A 184 20.49 27.36 -11.87
#